data_AF-A0A292S9E0-F1
#
_entry.id   AF-A0A292S9E0-F1
#
_cell.length_a   1.000
_cell.length_b   1.000
_cell.length_c   1.000
_cell.angle_alpha   90.00
_cell.angle_beta   90.00
_cell.angle_gamma   90.00
#
_symmetry.space_group_name_H-M   'P 1'
#
loop_
_entity.id
_entity.type
_entity.pdbx_description
1 polymer ?
#
loop_
_entity_poly.entity_id
_entity_poly.type
_entity_poly.pdbx_seq_one_letter_code
_entity_poly.pdbx_strand_id
1 'polypeptide(L)'
;MRLQKYIIISCIIILILSLIGIFATEQNNKFYDLSTGVFTGVVLTGMTSIILFLYEKNKIINKLYNNFAEIYFTLCVIDKNLGNFLIKKEITDMNFRINYKLTMEIINTIKEFDFDEYTSFFDSKFNSLLEQFLSFNLKLYNLHNIVGERNQGVLYHELTLKDLELKRLQGIAEQMLLPYEQQVINDREALLILIGKLHEYVVSLKLELTSNLTKLDNYHKFKISWDGRKSLLEKQVQELS
;
A
#
# COMPACT_ATOMS: atom_id res chain seq x y z
N MET A 1 3.29 18.08 -14.21
CA MET A 1 3.30 17.34 -15.50
C MET A 1 2.64 18.00 -16.72
N ARG A 2 1.83 19.08 -16.64
CA ARG A 2 1.32 19.80 -17.86
C ARG A 2 2.44 20.22 -18.84
N LEU A 3 3.64 20.50 -18.33
CA LEU A 3 4.84 20.86 -19.09
C LEU A 3 5.27 19.76 -20.09
N GLN A 4 5.19 18.48 -19.70
CA GLN A 4 5.63 17.36 -20.54
C GLN A 4 4.71 17.14 -21.76
N LYS A 5 3.42 17.47 -21.66
CA LYS A 5 2.48 17.43 -22.80
C LYS A 5 2.86 18.41 -23.91
N TYR A 6 3.21 19.64 -23.54
CA TYR A 6 3.66 20.65 -24.50
C TYR A 6 5.03 20.30 -25.11
N ILE A 7 5.92 19.71 -24.30
CA ILE A 7 7.23 19.24 -24.77
C ILE A 7 7.06 18.14 -25.83
N ILE A 8 6.24 17.10 -25.57
CA ILE A 8 6.02 16.01 -26.55
C ILE A 8 5.40 16.54 -27.85
N ILE A 9 4.39 17.42 -27.76
CA ILE A 9 3.76 18.04 -28.94
C ILE A 9 4.79 18.86 -29.72
N SER A 10 5.62 19.66 -29.04
CA SER A 10 6.67 20.45 -29.69
C SER A 10 7.71 19.58 -30.40
N CYS A 11 8.12 18.45 -29.80
CA CYS A 11 9.06 17.51 -30.42
C CYS A 11 8.48 16.88 -31.70
N ILE A 12 7.18 16.52 -31.69
CA ILE A 12 6.50 15.97 -32.89
C ILE A 12 6.46 17.02 -34.01
N ILE A 13 6.16 18.28 -33.68
CA ILE A 13 6.14 19.38 -34.65
C ILE A 13 7.53 19.60 -35.26
N ILE A 14 8.58 19.64 -34.43
CA ILE A 14 9.97 19.81 -34.89
C ILE A 14 10.38 18.63 -35.79
N LEU A 15 9.99 17.40 -35.45
CA LEU A 15 10.22 16.20 -36.27
C LEU A 15 9.60 16.36 -37.66
N ILE A 16 8.33 16.75 -37.74
CA ILE A 16 7.62 16.94 -39.02
C ILE A 16 8.29 18.03 -39.86
N LEU A 17 8.65 19.17 -39.24
CA LEU A 17 9.32 20.28 -39.92
C LEU A 17 10.71 19.88 -40.44
N SER A 18 11.48 19.12 -39.66
CA SER A 18 12.79 18.63 -40.10
C SER A 18 12.67 17.63 -41.25
N LEU A 19 11.64 16.78 -41.27
CA LEU A 19 11.37 15.87 -42.38
C LEU A 19 11.03 16.62 -43.67
N ILE A 20 10.17 17.64 -43.58
CA ILE A 20 9.82 18.52 -44.70
C ILE A 20 11.07 19.25 -45.22
N GLY A 21 11.93 19.73 -44.31
CA GLY A 21 13.20 20.38 -44.64
C GLY A 21 14.13 19.46 -45.45
N ILE A 22 14.25 18.18 -45.07
CA ILE A 22 15.06 17.18 -45.79
C ILE A 22 14.55 17.00 -47.22
N PHE A 23 13.24 16.78 -47.41
CA PHE A 23 12.66 16.58 -48.74
C PHE A 23 12.68 17.84 -49.63
N ALA A 24 12.57 19.03 -49.03
CA ALA A 24 12.54 20.29 -49.78
C ALA A 24 13.92 20.81 -50.18
N THR A 25 15.00 20.35 -49.52
CA THR A 25 16.35 20.92 -49.67
C THR A 25 17.38 19.93 -50.19
N GLU A 26 16.93 18.80 -50.77
CA GLU A 26 17.78 17.72 -51.30
C GLU A 26 18.85 18.20 -52.31
N GLN A 27 18.62 19.32 -53.00
CA GLN A 27 19.56 19.92 -53.95
C GLN A 27 20.53 20.94 -53.33
N ASN A 28 20.37 21.32 -52.06
CA ASN A 28 21.21 22.31 -51.37
C ASN A 28 21.94 21.66 -50.18
N ASN A 29 23.17 21.20 -50.41
CA ASN A 29 23.96 20.42 -49.46
C ASN A 29 24.03 21.03 -48.05
N LYS A 30 24.14 22.36 -47.90
CA LYS A 30 24.22 23.00 -46.57
C LYS A 30 22.91 22.92 -45.77
N PHE A 31 21.76 23.06 -46.43
CA PHE A 31 20.46 23.00 -45.77
C PHE A 31 20.03 21.55 -45.52
N TYR A 32 20.43 20.65 -46.39
CA TYR A 32 20.27 19.21 -46.21
C TYR A 32 21.04 18.72 -44.97
N ASP A 33 22.33 19.09 -44.83
CA ASP A 33 23.16 18.71 -43.68
C ASP A 33 22.62 19.28 -42.35
N LEU A 34 22.13 20.52 -42.35
CA LEU A 34 21.48 21.11 -41.18
C LEU A 34 20.19 20.37 -40.79
N SER A 35 19.33 20.10 -41.79
CA SER A 35 18.03 19.46 -41.56
C SER A 35 18.19 18.02 -41.07
N THR A 36 19.17 17.28 -41.60
CA THR A 36 19.50 15.93 -41.15
C THR A 36 20.14 15.90 -39.75
N GLY A 37 20.99 16.88 -39.41
CA GLY A 37 21.53 17.04 -38.05
C GLY A 37 20.45 17.32 -37.01
N VAL A 38 19.49 18.21 -37.32
CA VAL A 38 18.34 18.48 -36.44
C VAL A 38 17.45 17.25 -36.30
N PHE A 39 17.14 16.56 -37.41
CA PHE A 39 16.33 15.36 -37.40
C PHE A 39 16.94 14.26 -36.52
N THR A 40 18.22 13.95 -36.73
CA THR A 40 18.94 12.92 -35.94
C THR A 40 19.02 13.28 -34.45
N GLY A 41 19.27 14.54 -34.11
CA GLY A 41 19.27 15.01 -32.72
C GLY A 41 17.90 14.88 -32.04
N VAL A 42 16.81 15.20 -32.73
CA VAL A 42 15.44 15.08 -32.18
C VAL A 42 15.03 13.62 -32.04
N VAL A 43 15.38 12.77 -33.01
CA VAL A 43 15.13 11.31 -32.93
C VAL A 43 15.87 10.71 -31.75
N LEU A 44 17.16 11.00 -31.58
CA LEU A 44 17.96 10.48 -30.46
C LEU A 44 17.37 10.91 -29.12
N THR A 45 17.09 12.21 -28.95
CA THR A 45 16.51 12.76 -27.72
C THR A 45 15.13 12.18 -27.42
N GLY A 46 14.31 11.99 -28.46
CA GLY A 46 13.00 11.35 -28.36
C GLY A 46 13.11 9.89 -27.91
N MET A 47 14.00 9.11 -28.52
CA MET A 47 14.25 7.73 -28.13
C MET A 47 14.76 7.62 -26.69
N THR A 48 15.71 8.44 -26.28
CA THR A 48 16.21 8.46 -24.89
C THR A 48 15.08 8.78 -23.90
N SER A 49 14.21 9.74 -24.23
CA SER A 49 13.07 10.10 -23.38
C SER A 49 12.05 8.96 -23.26
N ILE A 50 11.77 8.25 -24.36
CA ILE A 50 10.87 7.07 -24.35
C ILE A 50 11.48 5.95 -23.51
N ILE A 51 12.77 5.68 -23.64
CA ILE A 51 13.48 4.66 -22.86
C ILE A 51 13.41 5.00 -21.37
N LEU A 52 13.72 6.25 -21.00
CA LEU A 52 13.63 6.73 -19.61
C LEU A 52 12.20 6.62 -19.06
N PHE A 53 11.20 6.99 -19.84
CA PHE A 53 9.80 6.84 -19.46
C PHE A 53 9.41 5.39 -19.20
N LEU A 54 9.78 4.47 -20.11
CA LEU A 54 9.50 3.03 -19.94
C LEU A 54 10.26 2.45 -18.74
N TYR A 55 11.48 2.90 -18.50
CA TYR A 55 12.28 2.50 -17.35
C TYR A 55 11.63 2.94 -16.03
N GLU A 56 11.28 4.21 -15.87
CA GLU A 56 10.61 4.72 -14.67
C GLU A 56 9.24 4.04 -14.45
N LYS A 57 8.47 3.86 -15.52
CA LYS A 57 7.20 3.10 -15.46
C LYS A 57 7.42 1.68 -14.92
N ASN A 58 8.39 0.96 -15.45
CA ASN A 58 8.69 -0.41 -15.01
C ASN A 58 9.17 -0.45 -13.55
N LYS A 59 9.98 0.55 -13.14
CA LYS A 59 10.41 0.71 -11.76
C LYS A 59 9.23 0.91 -10.81
N ILE A 60 8.25 1.75 -11.18
CA ILE A 60 7.02 1.97 -10.41
C ILE A 60 6.20 0.69 -10.28
N ILE A 61 5.98 -0.01 -11.39
CA ILE A 61 5.21 -1.27 -11.41
C ILE A 61 5.84 -2.30 -10.47
N ASN A 62 7.17 -2.45 -10.52
CA ASN A 62 7.89 -3.38 -9.64
C ASN A 62 7.82 -2.95 -8.17
N LYS A 63 7.93 -1.64 -7.89
CA LYS A 63 7.79 -1.11 -6.54
C LYS A 63 6.39 -1.37 -6.00
N LEU A 64 5.34 -1.12 -6.80
CA LEU A 64 3.93 -1.38 -6.45
C LEU A 64 3.77 -2.84 -6.06
N TYR A 65 4.21 -3.75 -6.92
CA TYR A 65 4.06 -5.17 -6.68
C TYR A 65 4.78 -5.65 -5.42
N ASN A 66 5.99 -5.16 -5.15
CA ASN A 66 6.76 -5.58 -3.99
C ASN A 66 6.23 -5.01 -2.67
N ASN A 67 6.00 -3.71 -2.62
CA ASN A 67 5.56 -3.03 -1.40
C ASN A 67 4.15 -3.50 -1.00
N PHE A 68 3.23 -3.65 -1.96
CA PHE A 68 1.90 -4.15 -1.66
C PHE A 68 1.87 -5.66 -1.37
N ALA A 69 2.84 -6.44 -1.84
CA ALA A 69 3.01 -7.81 -1.38
C ALA A 69 3.48 -7.89 0.08
N GLU A 70 4.36 -6.98 0.50
CA GLU A 70 4.78 -6.86 1.91
C GLU A 70 3.60 -6.42 2.80
N ILE A 71 2.84 -5.41 2.37
CA ILE A 71 1.61 -4.99 3.06
C ILE A 71 0.63 -6.16 3.17
N TYR A 72 0.45 -6.95 2.11
CA TYR A 72 -0.41 -8.14 2.15
C TYR A 72 0.04 -9.14 3.21
N PHE A 73 1.34 -9.43 3.26
CA PHE A 73 1.92 -10.31 4.28
C PHE A 73 1.63 -9.77 5.69
N THR A 74 1.89 -8.49 5.94
CA THR A 74 1.63 -7.85 7.23
C THR A 74 0.16 -7.91 7.62
N LEU A 75 -0.75 -7.67 6.68
CA LEU A 75 -2.20 -7.83 6.90
C LEU A 75 -2.57 -9.27 7.25
N CYS A 76 -1.94 -10.28 6.64
CA CYS A 76 -2.16 -11.69 7.01
C CYS A 76 -1.69 -12.01 8.43
N VAL A 77 -0.59 -11.41 8.89
CA VAL A 77 -0.13 -11.58 10.28
C VAL A 77 -1.10 -10.93 11.26
N ILE A 78 -1.57 -9.71 10.96
CA ILE A 78 -2.59 -9.02 11.78
C ILE A 78 -3.88 -9.86 11.83
N ASP A 79 -4.36 -10.36 10.69
CA ASP A 79 -5.52 -11.24 10.57
C ASP A 79 -5.41 -12.46 11.50
N LYS A 80 -4.29 -13.19 11.43
CA LYS A 80 -3.99 -14.34 12.30
C LYS A 80 -4.01 -13.96 13.79
N ASN A 81 -3.39 -12.84 14.15
CA ASN A 81 -3.33 -12.37 15.55
C ASN A 81 -4.71 -12.03 16.09
N LEU A 82 -5.52 -11.28 15.33
CA LEU A 82 -6.87 -10.91 15.73
C LEU A 82 -7.78 -12.14 15.84
N GLY A 83 -7.68 -13.08 14.89
CA GLY A 83 -8.39 -14.36 14.96
C GLY A 83 -8.04 -15.15 16.23
N ASN A 84 -6.76 -15.18 16.62
CA ASN A 84 -6.32 -15.84 17.85
C ASN A 84 -6.94 -15.23 19.11
N PHE A 85 -7.08 -13.90 19.19
CA PHE A 85 -7.75 -13.25 20.32
C PHE A 85 -9.23 -13.62 20.41
N LEU A 86 -9.92 -13.73 19.27
CA LEU A 86 -11.33 -14.11 19.22
C LEU A 86 -11.54 -15.57 19.63
N ILE A 87 -10.65 -16.48 19.20
CA ILE A 87 -10.71 -17.91 19.55
C ILE A 87 -10.44 -18.12 21.04
N LYS A 88 -9.34 -17.55 21.56
CA LYS A 88 -8.96 -17.69 22.97
C LYS A 88 -9.81 -16.85 23.91
N LYS A 89 -10.51 -15.84 23.38
CA LYS A 89 -11.19 -14.78 24.14
C LYS A 89 -10.26 -14.03 25.10
N GLU A 90 -8.96 -14.03 24.83
CA GLU A 90 -7.93 -13.42 25.67
C GLU A 90 -7.21 -12.35 24.88
N ILE A 91 -7.08 -11.18 25.49
CA ILE A 91 -6.43 -10.01 24.90
C ILE A 91 -5.53 -9.42 25.99
N THR A 92 -4.25 -9.26 25.68
CA THR A 92 -3.29 -8.56 26.53
C THR A 92 -2.70 -7.39 25.75
N ASP A 93 -2.30 -6.31 26.43
CA ASP A 93 -1.63 -5.17 25.80
C ASP A 93 -0.40 -5.62 25.03
N MET A 94 0.43 -6.47 25.62
CA MET A 94 1.65 -6.95 24.97
C MET A 94 1.36 -7.65 23.63
N ASN A 95 0.35 -8.52 23.60
CA ASN A 95 -0.01 -9.24 22.37
C ASN A 95 -0.70 -8.31 21.35
N PHE A 96 -1.53 -7.38 21.81
CA PHE A 96 -2.25 -6.47 20.91
C PHE A 96 -1.33 -5.40 20.30
N ARG A 97 -0.37 -4.89 21.07
CA ARG A 97 0.61 -3.86 20.66
C ARG A 97 1.46 -4.28 19.46
N ILE A 98 1.65 -5.59 19.25
CA ILE A 98 2.28 -6.12 18.05
C ILE A 98 1.52 -5.66 16.80
N ASN A 99 0.18 -5.73 16.80
CA ASN A 99 -0.62 -5.29 15.65
C ASN A 99 -0.47 -3.79 15.40
N TYR A 100 -0.37 -2.98 16.46
CA TYR A 100 -0.09 -1.55 16.31
C TYR A 100 1.26 -1.30 15.62
N LYS A 101 2.32 -2.01 16.03
CA LYS A 101 3.64 -1.94 15.37
C LYS A 101 3.58 -2.37 13.90
N LEU A 102 2.88 -3.47 13.61
CA LEU A 102 2.70 -3.95 12.23
C LEU A 102 1.96 -2.93 11.36
N THR A 103 0.94 -2.24 11.89
CA THR A 103 0.31 -1.14 11.13
C THR A 103 1.24 0.05 10.91
N MET A 104 2.16 0.36 11.83
CA MET A 104 3.18 1.37 11.61
C MET A 104 4.16 0.99 10.50
N GLU A 105 4.52 -0.29 10.40
CA GLU A 105 5.33 -0.80 9.28
C GLU A 105 4.61 -0.58 7.95
N ILE A 106 3.32 -0.90 7.87
CA ILE A 106 2.48 -0.59 6.70
C ILE A 106 2.56 0.90 6.34
N ILE A 107 2.41 1.80 7.32
CA ILE A 107 2.48 3.25 7.07
C ILE A 107 3.85 3.66 6.56
N ASN A 108 4.93 3.09 7.09
CA ASN A 108 6.28 3.39 6.63
C ASN A 108 6.48 2.92 5.18
N THR A 109 6.02 1.71 4.83
CA THR A 109 6.05 1.19 3.46
C THR A 109 5.26 2.07 2.48
N ILE A 110 4.14 2.66 2.92
CA ILE A 110 3.36 3.63 2.13
C ILE A 110 4.09 4.97 1.99
N LYS A 111 4.72 5.48 3.05
CA LYS A 111 5.45 6.76 3.01
C LYS A 111 6.67 6.72 2.11
N GLU A 112 7.34 5.57 2.03
CA GLU A 112 8.40 5.35 1.03
C GLU A 112 7.85 5.34 -0.41
N PHE A 113 6.53 5.27 -0.57
CA PHE A 113 5.81 5.20 -1.84
C PHE A 113 5.36 6.58 -2.33
N ASP A 114 6.30 7.50 -2.55
CA ASP A 114 5.99 8.83 -3.10
C ASP A 114 5.94 8.78 -4.64
N PHE A 115 4.73 8.78 -5.20
CA PHE A 115 4.46 8.93 -6.63
C PHE A 115 3.40 10.01 -6.90
N ASP A 116 3.24 10.98 -6.00
CA ASP A 116 2.28 12.09 -6.20
C ASP A 116 2.53 12.85 -7.53
N GLU A 117 3.71 12.67 -8.12
CA GLU A 117 4.11 13.26 -9.40
C GLU A 117 4.00 12.33 -10.62
N TYR A 118 3.74 11.04 -10.49
CA TYR A 118 3.70 10.14 -11.65
C TYR A 118 2.29 10.00 -12.22
N THR A 119 2.10 10.47 -13.45
CA THR A 119 0.91 10.16 -14.26
C THR A 119 1.36 9.69 -15.64
N SER A 120 0.85 8.56 -16.14
CA SER A 120 1.16 8.14 -17.51
C SER A 120 0.23 8.86 -18.49
N PHE A 121 0.76 9.68 -19.40
CA PHE A 121 -0.10 10.41 -20.35
C PHE A 121 -0.87 9.52 -21.33
N PHE A 122 -0.31 8.36 -21.69
CA PHE A 122 -0.84 7.49 -22.73
C PHE A 122 -1.38 6.16 -22.20
N ASP A 123 -1.41 5.96 -20.88
CA ASP A 123 -1.82 4.69 -20.29
C ASP A 123 -2.88 4.90 -19.21
N SER A 124 -4.11 5.14 -19.67
CA SER A 124 -5.28 5.29 -18.80
C SER A 124 -5.53 4.06 -17.93
N LYS A 125 -5.23 2.86 -18.45
CA LYS A 125 -5.33 1.61 -17.70
C LYS A 125 -4.36 1.60 -16.52
N PHE A 126 -3.10 1.99 -16.73
CA PHE A 126 -2.12 2.09 -15.66
C PHE A 126 -2.47 3.18 -14.63
N ASN A 127 -2.93 4.35 -15.10
CA ASN A 127 -3.34 5.42 -14.19
C ASN A 127 -4.50 4.98 -13.30
N SER A 128 -5.49 4.28 -13.85
CA SER A 128 -6.60 3.75 -13.06
C SER A 128 -6.13 2.73 -12.01
N LEU A 129 -5.11 1.92 -12.32
CA LEU A 129 -4.49 1.02 -11.33
C LEU A 129 -3.78 1.82 -10.24
N LEU A 130 -3.00 2.83 -10.62
CA LEU A 130 -2.28 3.67 -9.67
C LEU A 130 -3.25 4.40 -8.72
N GLU A 131 -4.33 4.97 -9.24
CA GLU A 131 -5.42 5.58 -8.44
C GLU A 131 -6.04 4.59 -7.46
N GLN A 132 -6.25 3.33 -7.86
CA GLN A 132 -6.75 2.29 -6.96
C GLN A 132 -5.78 2.04 -5.80
N PHE A 133 -4.48 1.93 -6.05
CA PHE A 133 -3.47 1.77 -4.98
C PHE A 133 -3.37 3.00 -4.09
N LEU A 134 -3.41 4.21 -4.66
CA LEU A 134 -3.41 5.46 -3.89
C LEU A 134 -4.66 5.58 -3.00
N SER A 135 -5.84 5.22 -3.51
CA SER A 135 -7.07 5.20 -2.71
C SER A 135 -7.02 4.15 -1.60
N PHE A 136 -6.36 3.02 -1.85
CA PHE A 136 -6.17 1.97 -0.87
C PHE A 136 -5.25 2.41 0.29
N ASN A 137 -4.25 3.27 0.03
CA ASN A 137 -3.38 3.83 1.08
C ASN A 137 -4.19 4.54 2.17
N LEU A 138 -5.25 5.28 1.82
CA LEU A 138 -6.12 5.95 2.80
C LEU A 138 -6.80 4.94 3.74
N LYS A 139 -7.18 3.76 3.22
CA LYS A 139 -7.76 2.68 4.03
C LYS A 139 -6.72 2.08 4.99
N LEU A 140 -5.46 1.99 4.58
CA LEU A 140 -4.37 1.53 5.43
C LEU A 140 -4.05 2.54 6.55
N TYR A 141 -4.11 3.85 6.28
CA TYR A 141 -4.06 4.88 7.31
C TYR A 141 -5.21 4.76 8.31
N ASN A 142 -6.43 4.51 7.83
CA ASN A 142 -7.58 4.27 8.70
C ASN A 142 -7.41 3.00 9.55
N LEU A 143 -6.87 1.92 8.99
CA LEU A 143 -6.52 0.72 9.75
C LEU A 143 -5.59 1.06 10.91
N HIS A 144 -4.51 1.81 10.65
CA HIS A 144 -3.57 2.22 11.69
C HIS A 144 -4.26 3.00 12.82
N ASN A 145 -5.12 3.96 12.48
CA ASN A 145 -5.86 4.75 13.46
C ASN A 145 -6.79 3.88 14.31
N ILE A 146 -7.56 2.98 13.67
CA ILE A 146 -8.47 2.07 14.38
C ILE A 146 -7.66 1.16 15.32
N VAL A 147 -6.56 0.57 14.86
CA VAL A 147 -5.70 -0.27 15.72
C VAL A 147 -5.13 0.54 16.88
N GLY A 148 -4.74 1.80 16.65
CA GLY A 148 -4.28 2.71 17.69
C GLY A 148 -5.32 2.95 18.79
N GLU A 149 -6.56 3.26 18.40
CA GLU A 149 -7.67 3.42 19.36
C GLU A 149 -7.94 2.14 20.15
N ARG A 150 -7.94 0.99 19.47
CA ARG A 150 -8.16 -0.31 20.15
C ARG A 150 -7.00 -0.66 21.07
N ASN A 151 -5.77 -0.32 20.71
CA ASN A 151 -4.60 -0.53 21.57
C ASN A 151 -4.73 0.24 22.89
N GLN A 152 -5.22 1.48 22.83
CA GLN A 152 -5.53 2.24 24.04
C GLN A 152 -6.62 1.55 24.87
N GLY A 153 -7.71 1.12 24.25
CA GLY A 153 -8.80 0.39 24.93
C GLY A 153 -8.32 -0.89 25.64
N VAL A 154 -7.46 -1.68 25.00
CA VAL A 154 -6.85 -2.88 25.60
C VAL A 154 -5.99 -2.52 26.81
N LEU A 155 -5.15 -1.49 26.70
CA LEU A 155 -4.34 -1.01 27.82
C LEU A 155 -5.20 -0.58 29.01
N TYR A 156 -6.28 0.17 28.77
CA TYR A 156 -7.21 0.58 29.82
C TYR A 156 -7.84 -0.61 30.52
N HIS A 157 -8.31 -1.61 29.75
CA HIS A 157 -8.88 -2.82 30.32
C HIS A 157 -7.88 -3.59 31.20
N GLU A 158 -6.62 -3.71 30.76
CA GLU A 158 -5.58 -4.38 31.54
C GLU A 158 -5.25 -3.62 32.83
N LEU A 159 -5.23 -2.28 32.79
CA LEU A 159 -5.06 -1.46 33.99
C LEU A 159 -6.22 -1.63 34.98
N THR A 160 -7.47 -1.66 34.51
CA THR A 160 -8.64 -1.92 35.36
C THR A 160 -8.57 -3.30 36.00
N LEU A 161 -8.13 -4.31 35.26
CA LEU A 161 -7.92 -5.66 35.79
C LEU A 161 -6.84 -5.68 36.88
N LYS A 162 -5.73 -4.97 36.69
CA LYS A 162 -4.65 -4.84 37.69
C LYS A 162 -5.10 -4.07 38.94
N ASP A 163 -5.92 -3.03 38.79
CA ASP A 163 -6.50 -2.29 39.92
C ASP A 163 -7.43 -3.19 40.74
N LEU A 164 -8.27 -3.99 40.08
CA LEU A 164 -9.11 -4.99 40.75
C LEU A 164 -8.28 -6.04 41.51
N GLU A 165 -7.19 -6.53 40.92
CA GLU A 165 -6.25 -7.45 41.60
C GLU A 165 -5.62 -6.82 42.85
N LEU A 166 -5.20 -5.55 42.78
CA LEU A 166 -4.64 -4.82 43.92
C LEU A 166 -5.67 -4.65 45.04
N LYS A 167 -6.91 -4.29 44.71
CA LYS A 167 -8.00 -4.15 45.67
C LYS A 167 -8.33 -5.45 46.40
N ARG A 168 -8.26 -6.60 45.69
CA ARG A 168 -8.37 -7.93 46.30
C ARG A 168 -7.23 -8.18 47.30
N LEU A 169 -5.99 -7.88 46.91
CA LEU A 169 -4.82 -8.04 47.78
C LEU A 169 -4.86 -7.14 49.03
N GLN A 170 -5.51 -5.98 48.94
CA GLN A 170 -5.72 -5.08 50.07
C GLN A 170 -6.82 -5.55 51.04
N GLY A 171 -7.49 -6.67 50.76
CA GLY A 171 -8.54 -7.22 51.63
C GLY A 171 -9.86 -6.45 51.56
N ILE A 172 -10.13 -5.74 50.47
CA ILE A 172 -11.43 -5.10 50.26
C ILE A 172 -12.52 -6.17 50.21
N ALA A 173 -13.63 -5.94 50.93
CA ALA A 173 -14.74 -6.88 51.00
C ALA A 173 -15.33 -7.18 49.61
N GLU A 174 -15.63 -8.45 49.32
CA GLU A 174 -16.12 -8.93 48.01
C GLU A 174 -17.33 -8.14 47.49
N GLN A 175 -18.27 -7.80 48.37
CA GLN A 175 -19.45 -6.98 48.03
C GLN A 175 -19.11 -5.59 47.47
N MET A 176 -17.95 -5.03 47.82
CA MET A 176 -17.46 -3.76 47.26
C MET A 176 -16.68 -3.96 45.95
N LEU A 177 -16.24 -5.17 45.66
CA LEU A 177 -15.50 -5.52 44.43
C LEU A 177 -16.44 -5.89 43.27
N LEU A 178 -17.64 -6.39 43.57
CA LEU A 178 -18.62 -6.85 42.58
C LEU A 178 -18.89 -5.86 41.43
N PRO A 179 -19.02 -4.53 41.66
CA PRO A 179 -19.18 -3.58 40.56
C PRO A 179 -17.95 -3.49 39.63
N TYR A 180 -16.73 -3.60 40.17
CA TYR A 180 -15.49 -3.59 39.40
C TYR A 180 -15.33 -4.87 38.58
N GLU A 181 -15.70 -6.01 39.15
CA GLU A 181 -15.71 -7.29 38.44
C GLU A 181 -16.65 -7.26 37.24
N GLN A 182 -17.87 -6.73 37.43
CA GLN A 182 -18.84 -6.58 36.35
C GLN A 182 -18.34 -5.62 35.27
N GLN A 183 -17.69 -4.52 35.66
CA GLN A 183 -17.09 -3.58 34.71
C GLN A 183 -16.00 -4.26 33.87
N VAL A 184 -15.07 -5.00 34.49
CA VAL A 184 -14.02 -5.75 33.79
C VAL A 184 -14.61 -6.73 32.77
N ILE A 185 -15.67 -7.45 33.14
CA ILE A 185 -16.37 -8.38 32.23
C ILE A 185 -16.98 -7.62 31.05
N ASN A 186 -17.74 -6.55 31.31
CA ASN A 186 -18.40 -5.76 30.28
C ASN A 186 -17.38 -5.13 29.31
N ASP A 187 -16.27 -4.59 29.84
CA ASP A 187 -15.20 -3.98 29.04
C ASP A 187 -14.53 -5.03 28.13
N ARG A 188 -14.28 -6.24 28.65
CA ARG A 188 -13.72 -7.34 27.86
C ARG A 188 -14.65 -7.73 26.71
N GLU A 189 -15.94 -7.87 26.97
CA GLU A 189 -16.92 -8.23 25.93
C GLU A 189 -17.03 -7.15 24.85
N ALA A 190 -17.06 -5.88 25.24
CA ALA A 190 -17.05 -4.76 24.30
C ALA A 190 -15.77 -4.75 23.44
N LEU A 191 -14.59 -4.99 24.04
CA LEU A 191 -13.33 -5.09 23.31
C LEU A 191 -13.33 -6.26 22.32
N LEU A 192 -13.82 -7.44 22.70
CA LEU A 192 -13.90 -8.60 21.81
C LEU A 192 -14.80 -8.32 20.59
N ILE A 193 -15.92 -7.63 20.78
CA ILE A 193 -16.79 -7.20 19.66
C ILE A 193 -16.05 -6.24 18.73
N LEU A 194 -15.33 -5.27 19.29
CA LEU A 194 -14.57 -4.29 18.51
C LEU A 194 -13.41 -4.95 17.76
N ILE A 195 -12.74 -5.94 18.34
CA ILE A 195 -11.72 -6.75 17.69
C ILE A 195 -12.32 -7.60 16.58
N GLY A 196 -13.52 -8.15 16.77
CA GLY A 196 -14.26 -8.87 15.73
C GLY A 196 -14.49 -8.02 14.50
N LYS A 197 -14.98 -6.78 14.69
CA LYS A 197 -15.16 -5.81 13.60
C LYS A 197 -13.84 -5.42 12.93
N LEU A 198 -12.78 -5.26 13.70
CA LEU A 198 -11.45 -4.98 13.16
C LEU A 198 -10.92 -6.16 12.33
N HIS A 199 -11.12 -7.39 12.77
CA HIS A 199 -10.75 -8.60 12.03
C HIS A 199 -11.50 -8.66 10.69
N GLU A 200 -12.82 -8.44 10.68
CA GLU A 200 -13.60 -8.34 9.43
C GLU A 200 -13.07 -7.24 8.49
N TYR A 201 -12.70 -6.08 9.06
CA TYR A 201 -12.12 -5.00 8.28
C TYR A 201 -10.78 -5.39 7.65
N VAL A 202 -9.87 -6.02 8.41
CA VAL A 202 -8.58 -6.51 7.90
C VAL A 202 -8.78 -7.55 6.78
N VAL A 203 -9.72 -8.48 6.95
CA VAL A 203 -10.08 -9.46 5.91
C VAL A 203 -10.58 -8.74 4.64
N SER A 204 -11.42 -7.72 4.77
CA SER A 204 -11.90 -6.94 3.62
C SER A 204 -10.76 -6.24 2.86
N LEU A 205 -9.78 -5.69 3.59
CA LEU A 205 -8.60 -5.05 2.99
C LEU A 205 -7.73 -6.06 2.24
N LYS A 206 -7.54 -7.27 2.78
CA LYS A 206 -6.82 -8.35 2.09
C LYS A 206 -7.48 -8.76 0.77
N LEU A 207 -8.81 -8.85 0.75
CA LEU A 207 -9.57 -9.19 -0.46
C LEU A 207 -9.46 -8.11 -1.52
N GLU A 208 -9.61 -6.84 -1.13
CA GLU A 208 -9.46 -5.70 -2.03
C GLU A 208 -8.02 -5.62 -2.58
N LEU A 209 -7.02 -5.79 -1.72
CA LEU A 209 -5.62 -5.78 -2.13
C LEU A 209 -5.29 -6.93 -3.09
N THR A 210 -5.84 -8.12 -2.84
CA THR A 210 -5.76 -9.25 -3.77
C THR A 210 -6.32 -8.85 -5.14
N SER A 211 -7.50 -8.23 -5.18
CA SER A 211 -8.10 -7.76 -6.44
C SER A 211 -7.19 -6.77 -7.18
N ASN A 212 -6.62 -5.79 -6.46
CA ASN A 212 -5.74 -4.78 -7.04
C ASN A 212 -4.45 -5.41 -7.60
N LEU A 213 -3.84 -6.34 -6.86
CA LEU A 213 -2.62 -7.04 -7.29
C LEU A 213 -2.87 -8.00 -8.45
N THR A 214 -4.01 -8.71 -8.49
CA THR A 214 -4.41 -9.51 -9.67
C THR A 214 -4.57 -8.63 -10.91
N LYS A 215 -5.18 -7.44 -10.79
CA LYS A 215 -5.29 -6.51 -11.91
C LYS A 215 -3.91 -6.00 -12.38
N LEU A 216 -2.98 -5.77 -11.45
CA LEU A 216 -1.62 -5.38 -11.77
C LEU A 216 -0.85 -6.50 -12.47
N ASP A 217 -0.99 -7.76 -12.04
CA ASP A 217 -0.39 -8.94 -12.67
C ASP A 217 -0.94 -9.19 -14.09
N ASN A 218 -2.25 -8.96 -14.29
CA ASN A 218 -2.87 -8.97 -15.62
C ASN A 218 -2.44 -7.81 -16.52
N TYR A 219 -1.94 -6.72 -15.92
CA TYR A 219 -1.43 -5.56 -16.65
C TYR A 219 0.06 -5.70 -17.00
N HIS A 220 0.86 -6.27 -16.10
CA HIS A 220 2.29 -6.47 -16.27
C HIS A 220 2.69 -7.88 -15.81
N LYS A 221 3.31 -8.65 -16.70
CA LYS A 221 3.70 -10.03 -16.41
C LYS A 221 4.94 -10.06 -15.51
N PHE A 222 4.74 -10.42 -14.24
CA PHE A 222 5.84 -10.63 -13.31
C PHE A 222 6.48 -12.01 -13.46
N LYS A 223 7.68 -12.20 -12.90
CA LYS A 223 8.37 -13.50 -12.87
C LYS A 223 7.57 -14.57 -12.11
N ILE A 224 6.94 -14.15 -11.01
CA ILE A 224 6.05 -14.98 -10.20
C ILE A 224 4.71 -14.27 -10.20
N SER A 225 3.67 -14.97 -10.67
CA SER A 225 2.29 -14.44 -10.65
C SER A 225 1.86 -14.09 -9.24
N TRP A 226 0.88 -13.20 -9.13
CA TRP A 226 0.36 -12.81 -7.84
C TRP A 226 -0.17 -14.01 -7.05
N ASP A 227 -0.90 -14.93 -7.70
CA ASP A 227 -1.44 -16.12 -7.03
C ASP A 227 -0.32 -17.02 -6.47
N GLY A 228 0.78 -17.19 -7.23
CA GLY A 228 1.94 -17.95 -6.78
C GLY A 228 2.62 -17.27 -5.58
N ARG A 229 2.81 -15.95 -5.65
CA ARG A 229 3.41 -15.18 -4.55
C ARG A 229 2.53 -15.18 -3.31
N LYS A 230 1.22 -14.99 -3.46
CA LYS A 230 0.21 -15.04 -2.40
C LYS A 230 0.27 -16.36 -1.64
N SER A 231 0.29 -17.49 -2.35
CA SER A 231 0.38 -18.82 -1.72
C SER A 231 1.65 -18.96 -0.86
N LEU A 232 2.79 -18.47 -1.34
CA LEU A 232 4.04 -18.48 -0.58
C LEU A 232 3.95 -17.63 0.70
N LEU A 233 3.40 -16.42 0.59
CA LEU A 233 3.24 -15.52 1.72
C LEU A 233 2.28 -16.09 2.77
N GLU A 234 1.15 -16.66 2.35
CA GLU A 234 0.19 -17.28 3.26
C GLU A 234 0.78 -18.51 3.98
N LYS A 235 1.58 -19.31 3.28
CA LYS A 235 2.32 -20.43 3.89
C LYS A 235 3.31 -19.95 4.95
N GLN A 236 4.08 -18.89 4.67
CA GLN A 236 4.99 -18.30 5.64
C GLN A 236 4.25 -17.83 6.90
N VAL A 237 3.08 -17.21 6.75
CA VAL A 237 2.27 -16.77 7.89
C VAL A 237 1.75 -17.95 8.73
N GLN A 238 1.42 -19.07 8.10
CA GLN A 238 1.06 -20.31 8.82
C GLN A 238 2.24 -20.82 9.67
N GLU A 239 3.46 -20.79 9.13
CA GLU A 239 4.69 -21.24 9.77
C GLU A 239 5.18 -20.34 10.92
N LEU A 240 4.69 -19.09 11.05
CA LEU A 240 4.96 -18.19 12.18
C LEU A 240 4.22 -18.63 13.48
N SER A 241 4.07 -19.92 13.72
CA SER A 241 3.43 -20.48 14.93
C SER A 241 4.43 -20.69 16.05
#